data_AF-A0A1F3MZ57-F1
#
_entry.id   AF-A0A1F3MZ57-F1
#
_cell.length_a   1.000
_cell.length_b   1.000
_cell.length_c   1.000
_cell.angle_alpha   90.00
_cell.angle_beta   90.00
_cell.angle_gamma   90.00
#
_symmetry.space_group_name_H-M   'P 1'
#
loop_
_entity.id
_entity.type
_entity.pdbx_description
1 polymer ?
#
loop_
_entity_poly.entity_id
_entity_poly.type
_entity_poly.pdbx_seq_one_letter_code
_entity_poly.pdbx_strand_id
1 'polypeptide(L)'
;MKKNLYTAGFLLGLTIFMSTLDGQVKEPSPDMKIFASEQKPMYMMTYDHGGLVLWGTDHFANYLHSAVDWLTRYPGFKIGLDNEAYTYDYLTQHDTVLLGELKGYIKKYQGRFGIGTCTYGQPLSQFINEESNIRQIGYAIETDQSVFHYRPTVYLMSEHAMHSQIPQILNGFGFKGAIMRTHFMMYGYNPNYNSAIGRWIGRDGSEIPAIPTYKGEGSGFGWVTEDNLILTRYPGPECNEPLEEFRKKFSNIDPLLATRVDDSGLRQEGLVKEYEGKTGFRWILADEIFRIFPEPKEEFITAPDDFHVRMPWGYCGNEIWNMSRKAEVKILTAERIAALELLSGGNDHEKALRESWKNLLVAQHHDIQICGILEDSRRFLPASINLSDSIIKSSMDFFASRMKGGNLGQITVFNPLSWSRNEWINAVVILPDDIRNFEIRNGDEKVPYEIVTYTHIAGKNRSLMNLLIHTEVPALTFQSLEIV
;
A
#
# COMPACT_ATOMS: atom_id res chain seq x y z
N MET A 1 -12.48 -16.95 29.06
CA MET A 1 -13.67 -17.72 29.46
C MET A 1 -14.67 -17.67 28.30
N LYS A 2 -14.85 -18.78 27.56
CA LYS A 2 -15.93 -19.08 26.57
C LYS A 2 -15.97 -18.16 25.31
N LYS A 3 -16.12 -18.64 24.07
CA LYS A 3 -16.57 -19.95 23.55
C LYS A 3 -16.32 -20.02 22.03
N ASN A 4 -15.91 -21.21 21.59
CA ASN A 4 -15.94 -21.70 20.20
C ASN A 4 -17.37 -21.83 19.66
N LEU A 5 -17.55 -21.57 18.37
CA LEU A 5 -18.74 -21.77 17.52
C LEU A 5 -18.18 -21.83 16.07
N TYR A 6 -18.37 -22.80 15.18
CA TYR A 6 -19.33 -23.89 15.02
C TYR A 6 -18.67 -25.04 14.24
N THR A 7 -19.02 -26.27 14.60
CA THR A 7 -18.82 -27.48 13.79
C THR A 7 -20.20 -27.92 13.30
N ALA A 8 -20.38 -28.14 12.01
CA ALA A 8 -21.58 -28.79 11.46
C ALA A 8 -21.12 -29.85 10.45
N GLY A 9 -21.24 -31.12 10.85
CA GLY A 9 -20.94 -32.27 10.02
C GLY A 9 -22.09 -32.61 9.07
N PHE A 10 -21.73 -33.14 7.91
CA PHE A 10 -22.64 -33.86 7.04
C PHE A 10 -22.02 -35.24 6.73
N LEU A 11 -22.65 -36.29 7.27
CA LEU A 11 -22.46 -37.67 6.86
C LEU A 11 -23.32 -37.92 5.62
N LEU A 12 -22.72 -38.48 4.57
CA LEU A 12 -23.44 -39.21 3.52
C LEU A 12 -22.65 -40.48 3.20
N GLY A 13 -23.31 -41.62 3.38
CA GLY A 13 -22.79 -42.94 3.06
C GLY A 13 -23.29 -43.47 1.70
N LEU A 14 -22.92 -44.73 1.46
CA LEU A 14 -23.28 -45.65 0.35
C LEU A 14 -22.48 -45.45 -0.95
N THR A 15 -21.95 -46.45 -1.68
CA THR A 15 -21.97 -47.92 -1.59
C THR A 15 -20.81 -48.48 -2.42
N ILE A 16 -20.20 -49.57 -1.95
CA ILE A 16 -19.15 -50.35 -2.62
C ILE A 16 -19.76 -51.26 -3.68
N PHE A 17 -19.19 -51.31 -4.88
CA PHE A 17 -19.37 -52.42 -5.83
C PHE A 17 -18.01 -53.05 -6.16
N MET A 18 -17.84 -54.32 -5.76
CA MET A 18 -16.79 -55.22 -6.25
C MET A 18 -17.33 -56.00 -7.46
N SER A 19 -16.53 -56.13 -8.51
CA SER A 19 -16.66 -57.21 -9.50
C SER A 19 -15.27 -57.70 -9.91
N THR A 20 -15.06 -59.00 -9.77
CA THR A 20 -13.87 -59.78 -10.13
C THR A 20 -14.01 -60.44 -11.51
N LEU A 21 -12.91 -61.08 -11.95
CA LEU A 21 -12.69 -62.03 -13.07
C LEU A 21 -12.04 -61.37 -14.30
N ASP A 22 -11.01 -61.90 -14.98
CA ASP A 22 -10.12 -63.06 -14.82
C ASP A 22 -9.07 -62.97 -15.96
N GLY A 23 -7.87 -63.56 -15.80
CA GLY A 23 -7.23 -64.30 -16.91
C GLY A 23 -5.93 -63.80 -17.58
N GLN A 24 -4.81 -64.37 -17.09
CA GLN A 24 -3.67 -64.98 -17.83
C GLN A 24 -2.43 -64.18 -18.32
N VAL A 25 -1.32 -64.93 -18.26
CA VAL A 25 0.12 -64.59 -18.18
C VAL A 25 0.85 -64.76 -19.53
N LYS A 26 1.89 -63.94 -19.80
CA LYS A 26 3.08 -64.31 -20.60
C LYS A 26 4.32 -63.47 -20.23
N GLU A 27 5.48 -64.12 -20.27
CA GLU A 27 6.81 -63.80 -19.68
C GLU A 27 7.73 -62.81 -20.49
N PRO A 28 8.95 -62.41 -20.02
CA PRO A 28 9.40 -61.01 -19.99
C PRO A 28 10.59 -60.56 -20.91
N SER A 29 10.84 -59.23 -20.85
CA SER A 29 12.08 -58.43 -21.08
C SER A 29 12.27 -57.74 -22.46
N PRO A 30 13.13 -56.70 -22.60
CA PRO A 30 13.83 -55.86 -21.62
C PRO A 30 13.66 -54.32 -21.86
N ASP A 31 14.23 -53.51 -20.97
CA ASP A 31 14.46 -52.06 -21.09
C ASP A 31 13.27 -51.12 -20.85
N MET A 32 12.73 -51.19 -19.64
CA MET A 32 12.11 -50.03 -19.01
C MET A 32 13.21 -49.01 -18.70
N LYS A 33 13.55 -48.16 -19.68
CA LYS A 33 14.07 -46.82 -19.36
C LYS A 33 12.95 -46.13 -18.59
N ILE A 34 13.03 -46.19 -17.26
CA ILE A 34 12.37 -45.23 -16.40
C ILE A 34 13.00 -43.88 -16.77
N PHE A 35 12.43 -43.21 -17.76
CA PHE A 35 12.46 -41.76 -17.76
C PHE A 35 11.57 -41.40 -16.56
N ALA A 36 12.18 -41.29 -15.40
CA ALA A 36 11.63 -40.39 -14.40
C ALA A 36 11.60 -39.05 -15.13
N SER A 37 10.41 -38.65 -15.60
CA SER A 37 10.20 -37.25 -15.91
C SER A 37 10.60 -36.53 -14.62
N GLU A 38 11.73 -35.82 -14.61
CA GLU A 38 12.08 -34.98 -13.47
C GLU A 38 10.92 -34.00 -13.32
N GLN A 39 10.01 -34.34 -12.42
CA GLN A 39 8.81 -33.57 -12.20
C GLN A 39 9.30 -32.22 -11.70
N LYS A 40 9.11 -31.17 -12.50
CA LYS A 40 9.57 -29.82 -12.16
C LYS A 40 9.14 -29.48 -10.72
N PRO A 41 10.03 -28.87 -9.92
CA PRO A 41 9.74 -28.65 -8.52
C PRO A 41 8.55 -27.71 -8.35
N MET A 42 7.78 -27.92 -7.29
CA MET A 42 6.88 -26.89 -6.78
C MET A 42 7.72 -25.85 -6.03
N TYR A 43 7.43 -24.58 -6.24
CA TYR A 43 8.15 -23.49 -5.62
C TYR A 43 7.42 -23.00 -4.37
N MET A 44 8.18 -22.57 -3.37
CA MET A 44 7.68 -22.01 -2.12
C MET A 44 8.35 -20.66 -1.88
N MET A 45 7.56 -19.64 -1.55
CA MET A 45 8.06 -18.31 -1.25
C MET A 45 7.43 -17.80 0.03
N THR A 46 8.23 -17.20 0.91
CA THR A 46 7.76 -16.70 2.21
C THR A 46 8.40 -15.36 2.51
N TYR A 47 7.57 -14.41 2.89
CA TYR A 47 7.96 -13.09 3.36
C TYR A 47 7.28 -12.84 4.70
N ASP A 48 8.04 -12.35 5.67
CA ASP A 48 7.49 -11.91 6.95
C ASP A 48 6.88 -10.54 6.77
N HIS A 49 5.57 -10.46 6.98
CA HIS A 49 4.83 -9.22 7.08
C HIS A 49 4.93 -8.65 8.50
N GLY A 50 5.08 -7.33 8.61
CA GLY A 50 5.12 -6.63 9.88
C GLY A 50 5.86 -5.30 9.76
N GLY A 51 6.53 -4.89 10.83
CA GLY A 51 7.33 -3.66 10.88
C GLY A 51 7.15 -2.94 12.21
N LEU A 52 7.13 -1.61 12.21
CA LEU A 52 7.06 -0.82 13.45
C LEU A 52 5.64 -0.36 13.78
N VAL A 53 4.84 -0.04 12.77
CA VAL A 53 3.42 0.24 12.98
C VAL A 53 2.76 -1.00 13.60
N LEU A 54 1.86 -0.81 14.57
CA LEU A 54 1.26 -1.84 15.44
C LEU A 54 2.22 -2.59 16.38
N TRP A 55 3.40 -2.98 15.90
CA TRP A 55 4.25 -3.98 16.57
C TRP A 55 5.43 -3.39 17.35
N GLY A 56 6.00 -2.27 16.90
CA GLY A 56 7.15 -1.60 17.51
C GLY A 56 8.50 -2.30 17.30
N THR A 57 9.57 -1.63 17.75
CA THR A 57 10.96 -2.03 17.50
C THR A 57 11.34 -3.38 18.10
N ASP A 58 10.88 -3.67 19.33
CA ASP A 58 11.23 -4.92 20.01
C ASP A 58 10.66 -6.14 19.28
N HIS A 59 9.42 -6.04 18.80
CA HIS A 59 8.80 -7.10 18.00
C HIS A 59 9.59 -7.29 16.71
N PHE A 60 9.86 -6.20 15.98
CA PHE A 60 10.63 -6.25 14.74
C PHE A 60 12.02 -6.92 14.95
N ALA A 61 12.77 -6.52 15.98
CA ALA A 61 14.07 -7.10 16.31
C ALA A 61 13.98 -8.60 16.61
N ASN A 62 13.03 -9.02 17.46
CA ASN A 62 12.85 -10.41 17.84
C ASN A 62 12.58 -11.30 16.62
N TYR A 63 11.71 -10.87 15.71
CA TYR A 63 11.38 -11.65 14.52
C TYR A 63 12.47 -11.65 13.46
N LEU A 64 13.23 -10.55 13.34
CA LEU A 64 14.45 -10.48 12.54
C LEU A 64 15.49 -11.49 13.02
N HIS A 65 15.82 -11.50 14.31
CA HIS A 65 16.78 -12.45 14.89
C HIS A 65 16.30 -13.90 14.71
N SER A 66 15.01 -14.14 14.95
CA SER A 66 14.40 -15.46 14.72
C SER A 66 14.47 -15.89 13.24
N ALA A 67 14.33 -14.97 12.27
CA ALA A 67 14.50 -15.27 10.84
C ALA A 67 15.93 -15.73 10.53
N VAL A 68 16.91 -15.01 11.08
CA VAL A 68 18.34 -15.28 10.90
C VAL A 68 18.74 -16.62 11.51
N ASP A 69 18.17 -16.97 12.66
CA ASP A 69 18.33 -18.27 13.28
C ASP A 69 17.87 -19.40 12.36
N TRP A 70 16.72 -19.24 11.70
CA TRP A 70 16.19 -20.24 10.77
C TRP A 70 17.03 -20.33 9.50
N LEU A 71 17.45 -19.21 8.93
CA LEU A 71 18.39 -19.16 7.80
C LEU A 71 19.71 -19.89 8.09
N THR A 72 20.15 -19.87 9.36
CA THR A 72 21.33 -20.60 9.83
C THR A 72 21.06 -22.10 9.97
N ARG A 73 19.91 -22.49 10.54
CA ARG A 73 19.57 -23.90 10.77
C ARG A 73 19.22 -24.67 9.50
N TYR A 74 18.62 -24.02 8.53
CA TYR A 74 18.05 -24.66 7.33
C TYR A 74 18.67 -24.09 6.05
N PRO A 75 19.79 -24.65 5.53
CA PRO A 75 20.53 -24.11 4.38
C PRO A 75 19.75 -23.88 3.07
N GLY A 76 18.66 -24.61 2.83
CA GLY A 76 17.79 -24.49 1.67
C GLY A 76 16.69 -23.44 1.83
N PHE A 77 16.34 -23.08 3.07
CA PHE A 77 15.30 -22.09 3.37
C PHE A 77 15.62 -20.71 2.81
N LYS A 78 14.60 -19.99 2.34
CA LYS A 78 14.70 -18.59 1.93
C LYS A 78 13.52 -17.82 2.49
N ILE A 79 13.75 -16.56 2.84
CA ILE A 79 12.71 -15.67 3.37
C ILE A 79 12.98 -14.23 2.95
N GLY A 80 11.94 -13.41 2.85
CA GLY A 80 12.09 -11.96 2.76
C GLY A 80 11.32 -11.19 3.81
N LEU A 81 11.42 -9.87 3.76
CA LEU A 81 10.70 -8.94 4.64
C LEU A 81 9.70 -8.12 3.82
N ASP A 82 8.41 -8.25 4.11
CA ASP A 82 7.35 -7.36 3.65
C ASP A 82 6.99 -6.39 4.79
N ASN A 83 7.89 -5.43 5.05
CA ASN A 83 7.62 -4.38 6.03
C ASN A 83 7.26 -3.08 5.34
N GLU A 84 6.69 -2.13 6.09
CA GLU A 84 6.62 -0.75 5.64
C GLU A 84 8.02 -0.11 5.57
N ALA A 85 8.31 0.61 4.46
CA ALA A 85 9.62 1.26 4.31
C ALA A 85 9.89 2.32 5.38
N TYR A 86 8.83 2.87 5.99
CA TYR A 86 8.94 3.71 7.18
C TYR A 86 9.76 3.07 8.31
N THR A 87 9.70 1.75 8.48
CA THR A 87 10.57 1.01 9.42
C THR A 87 12.03 1.39 9.21
N TYR A 88 12.50 1.39 7.96
CA TYR A 88 13.91 1.62 7.65
C TYR A 88 14.32 3.10 7.80
N ASP A 89 13.43 4.03 7.47
CA ASP A 89 13.62 5.45 7.74
C ASP A 89 13.72 5.71 9.25
N TYR A 90 12.84 5.10 10.04
CA TYR A 90 12.83 5.24 11.50
C TYR A 90 14.12 4.69 12.10
N LEU A 91 14.54 3.48 11.73
CA LEU A 91 15.79 2.89 12.24
C LEU A 91 17.01 3.73 11.88
N THR A 92 17.04 4.35 10.69
CA THR A 92 18.13 5.26 10.28
C THR A 92 18.28 6.44 11.24
N GLN A 93 17.19 6.92 11.82
CA GLN A 93 17.17 8.08 12.72
C GLN A 93 17.28 7.71 14.20
N HIS A 94 16.78 6.54 14.59
CA HIS A 94 16.55 6.20 16.00
C HIS A 94 17.28 4.95 16.48
N ASP A 95 17.58 3.99 15.60
CA ASP A 95 18.23 2.73 15.97
C ASP A 95 19.16 2.22 14.86
N THR A 96 20.30 2.89 14.75
CA THR A 96 21.32 2.56 13.75
C THR A 96 22.01 1.22 14.02
N VAL A 97 21.91 0.68 15.26
CA VAL A 97 22.46 -0.63 15.62
C VAL A 97 21.63 -1.72 14.99
N LEU A 98 20.31 -1.73 15.22
CA LEU A 98 19.42 -2.73 14.62
C LEU A 98 19.40 -2.64 13.09
N LEU A 99 19.48 -1.42 12.54
CA LEU A 99 19.66 -1.24 11.09
C LEU A 99 20.96 -1.88 10.58
N GLY A 100 22.05 -1.72 11.32
CA GLY A 100 23.35 -2.32 11.01
C GLY A 100 23.30 -3.85 11.02
N GLU A 101 22.59 -4.43 11.98
CA GLU A 101 22.34 -5.87 12.03
C GLU A 101 21.57 -6.36 10.81
N LEU A 102 20.44 -5.71 10.49
CA LEU A 102 19.63 -6.03 9.31
C LEU A 102 20.47 -6.02 8.02
N LYS A 103 21.23 -4.94 7.78
CA LYS A 103 22.14 -4.84 6.63
C LYS A 103 23.19 -5.96 6.63
N GLY A 104 23.75 -6.25 7.80
CA GLY A 104 24.71 -7.33 7.99
C GLY A 104 24.12 -8.71 7.63
N TYR A 105 22.88 -8.98 8.05
CA TYR A 105 22.19 -10.23 7.75
C TYR A 105 21.81 -10.37 6.29
N ILE A 106 21.29 -9.33 5.64
CA ILE A 106 20.99 -9.33 4.20
C ILE A 106 22.27 -9.66 3.41
N LYS A 107 23.40 -9.05 3.78
CA LYS A 107 24.70 -9.34 3.15
C LYS A 107 25.17 -10.77 3.42
N LYS A 108 25.07 -11.25 4.67
CA LYS A 108 25.52 -12.59 5.09
C LYS A 108 24.73 -13.70 4.39
N TYR A 109 23.42 -13.52 4.22
CA TYR A 109 22.51 -14.49 3.61
C TYR A 109 22.06 -14.06 2.20
N GLN A 110 22.94 -13.40 1.44
CA GLN A 110 22.65 -12.95 0.09
C GLN A 110 22.10 -14.11 -0.77
N GLY A 111 20.96 -13.88 -1.43
CA GLY A 111 20.27 -14.91 -2.23
C GLY A 111 19.37 -15.85 -1.43
N ARG A 112 19.27 -15.66 -0.10
CA ARG A 112 18.39 -16.38 0.82
C ARG A 112 17.58 -15.48 1.76
N PHE A 113 18.07 -14.27 2.03
CA PHE A 113 17.34 -13.23 2.75
C PHE A 113 17.11 -12.01 1.85
N GLY A 114 15.86 -11.64 1.62
CA GLY A 114 15.47 -10.59 0.68
C GLY A 114 14.66 -9.45 1.29
N ILE A 115 14.59 -8.32 0.57
CA ILE A 115 13.66 -7.22 0.84
C ILE A 115 12.47 -7.37 -0.12
N GLY A 116 11.26 -7.35 0.43
CA GLY A 116 9.98 -7.37 -0.31
C GLY A 116 9.13 -6.13 -0.08
N THR A 117 9.62 -5.18 0.71
CA THR A 117 8.98 -3.88 0.98
C THR A 117 8.66 -3.14 -0.31
N CYS A 118 7.37 -3.02 -0.65
CA CYS A 118 6.94 -2.36 -1.89
C CYS A 118 6.27 -1.00 -1.66
N THR A 119 5.94 -0.65 -0.42
CA THR A 119 5.22 0.58 -0.09
C THR A 119 5.74 1.21 1.20
N TYR A 120 5.56 2.53 1.32
CA TYR A 120 6.12 3.30 2.43
C TYR A 120 5.42 3.01 3.75
N GLY A 121 4.10 2.80 3.70
CA GLY A 121 3.24 2.58 4.86
C GLY A 121 2.28 1.41 4.75
N GLN A 122 2.40 0.48 3.79
CA GLN A 122 1.51 -0.69 3.64
C GLN A 122 0.01 -0.32 3.64
N PRO A 123 -0.46 0.45 2.64
CA PRO A 123 -1.83 0.93 2.59
C PRO A 123 -2.81 -0.11 2.07
N LEU A 124 -4.10 0.09 2.37
CA LEU A 124 -5.19 -0.50 1.58
C LEU A 124 -5.45 0.40 0.37
N SER A 125 -4.79 0.08 -0.75
CA SER A 125 -4.58 0.96 -1.92
C SER A 125 -5.86 1.55 -2.55
N GLN A 126 -7.00 0.86 -2.45
CA GLN A 126 -8.27 1.37 -2.98
C GLN A 126 -8.89 2.51 -2.16
N PHE A 127 -8.39 2.77 -0.96
CA PHE A 127 -9.01 3.69 0.00
C PHE A 127 -8.20 4.97 0.25
N ILE A 128 -7.05 5.08 -0.41
CA ILE A 128 -6.22 6.27 -0.47
C ILE A 128 -6.38 6.93 -1.85
N ASN A 129 -6.04 8.20 -1.99
CA ASN A 129 -6.12 8.85 -3.29
C ASN A 129 -5.07 8.33 -4.30
N GLU A 130 -5.23 8.78 -5.53
CA GLU A 130 -4.43 8.39 -6.68
C GLU A 130 -2.96 8.77 -6.49
N GLU A 131 -2.69 9.98 -6.00
CA GLU A 131 -1.31 10.42 -5.76
C GLU A 131 -0.65 9.63 -4.63
N SER A 132 -1.35 9.37 -3.53
CA SER A 132 -0.83 8.54 -2.43
C SER A 132 -0.45 7.16 -2.93
N ASN A 133 -1.24 6.52 -3.82
CA ASN A 133 -0.86 5.23 -4.43
C ASN A 133 0.52 5.31 -5.11
N ILE A 134 0.78 6.39 -5.84
CA ILE A 134 2.08 6.64 -6.50
C ILE A 134 3.17 6.89 -5.45
N ARG A 135 2.92 7.77 -4.48
CA ARG A 135 3.91 8.17 -3.47
C ARG A 135 4.28 7.03 -2.53
N GLN A 136 3.33 6.16 -2.18
CA GLN A 136 3.58 4.97 -1.36
C GLN A 136 4.70 4.12 -1.96
N ILE A 137 4.65 3.87 -3.27
CA ILE A 137 5.66 3.09 -3.98
C ILE A 137 6.95 3.91 -4.18
N GLY A 138 6.83 5.17 -4.59
CA GLY A 138 7.97 6.04 -4.86
C GLY A 138 8.88 6.24 -3.65
N TYR A 139 8.31 6.58 -2.49
CA TYR A 139 9.09 6.75 -1.26
C TYR A 139 9.66 5.45 -0.72
N ALA A 140 8.96 4.30 -0.90
CA ALA A 140 9.51 3.01 -0.53
C ALA A 140 10.77 2.67 -1.32
N ILE A 141 10.71 2.80 -2.65
CA ILE A 141 11.86 2.58 -3.53
C ILE A 141 13.02 3.51 -3.16
N GLU A 142 12.74 4.78 -2.87
CA GLU A 142 13.78 5.71 -2.47
C GLU A 142 14.46 5.30 -1.15
N THR A 143 13.66 4.92 -0.15
CA THR A 143 14.18 4.43 1.13
C THR A 143 14.99 3.15 0.95
N ASP A 144 14.49 2.16 0.22
CA ASP A 144 15.21 0.90 -0.01
C ASP A 144 16.51 1.10 -0.81
N GLN A 145 16.49 1.98 -1.80
CA GLN A 145 17.67 2.31 -2.60
C GLN A 145 18.73 3.04 -1.76
N SER A 146 18.31 3.92 -0.86
CA SER A 146 19.19 4.65 0.07
C SER A 146 19.78 3.71 1.12
N VAL A 147 18.94 2.85 1.72
CA VAL A 147 19.32 2.04 2.87
C VAL A 147 20.06 0.77 2.44
N PHE A 148 19.57 0.06 1.42
CA PHE A 148 20.06 -1.26 1.02
C PHE A 148 20.72 -1.29 -0.36
N HIS A 149 20.71 -0.18 -1.11
CA HIS A 149 21.12 -0.15 -2.52
C HIS A 149 20.36 -1.17 -3.37
N TYR A 150 19.09 -1.37 -3.02
CA TYR A 150 18.20 -2.35 -3.62
C TYR A 150 16.91 -1.69 -4.08
N ARG A 151 16.35 -2.22 -5.17
CA ARG A 151 15.04 -1.87 -5.67
C ARG A 151 14.22 -3.16 -5.85
N PRO A 152 13.07 -3.30 -5.19
CA PRO A 152 12.18 -4.42 -5.40
C PRO A 152 11.82 -4.58 -6.88
N THR A 153 11.88 -5.82 -7.39
CA THR A 153 11.54 -6.11 -8.80
C THR A 153 10.16 -6.74 -8.97
N VAL A 154 9.59 -7.27 -7.90
CA VAL A 154 8.26 -7.89 -7.86
C VAL A 154 7.43 -7.16 -6.82
N TYR A 155 6.25 -6.68 -7.22
CA TYR A 155 5.28 -6.10 -6.29
C TYR A 155 4.56 -7.21 -5.51
N LEU A 156 4.59 -7.17 -4.19
CA LEU A 156 3.92 -8.12 -3.30
C LEU A 156 3.46 -7.40 -2.02
N MET A 157 2.40 -7.91 -1.39
CA MET A 157 1.85 -7.40 -0.14
C MET A 157 1.07 -8.51 0.58
N SER A 158 0.99 -8.45 1.91
CA SER A 158 0.08 -9.28 2.71
C SER A 158 -1.39 -8.91 2.47
N GLU A 159 -1.78 -7.69 2.83
CA GLU A 159 -3.15 -7.15 2.74
C GLU A 159 -3.49 -6.65 1.33
N HIS A 160 -4.74 -6.26 1.14
CA HIS A 160 -5.25 -5.85 -0.15
C HIS A 160 -4.76 -4.46 -0.59
N ALA A 161 -3.65 -4.44 -1.33
CA ALA A 161 -3.04 -3.25 -1.91
C ALA A 161 -3.14 -3.21 -3.46
N MET A 162 -4.28 -3.64 -4.03
CA MET A 162 -4.39 -3.85 -5.48
C MET A 162 -5.67 -3.25 -6.08
N HIS A 163 -5.56 -2.76 -7.32
CA HIS A 163 -6.67 -2.25 -8.12
C HIS A 163 -6.32 -2.28 -9.61
N SER A 164 -7.30 -2.06 -10.49
CA SER A 164 -7.12 -2.21 -11.95
C SER A 164 -6.03 -1.32 -12.59
N GLN A 165 -5.64 -0.20 -11.98
CA GLN A 165 -4.54 0.66 -12.48
C GLN A 165 -3.14 0.32 -11.96
N ILE A 166 -2.97 -0.73 -11.14
CA ILE A 166 -1.65 -1.12 -10.62
C ILE A 166 -0.63 -1.42 -11.75
N PRO A 167 -0.97 -2.09 -12.87
CA PRO A 167 0.01 -2.33 -13.95
C PRO A 167 0.70 -1.05 -14.46
N GLN A 168 -0.07 0.02 -14.68
CA GLN A 168 0.47 1.32 -15.11
C GLN A 168 1.46 1.87 -14.09
N ILE A 169 1.09 1.86 -12.81
CA ILE A 169 1.89 2.41 -11.72
C ILE A 169 3.19 1.62 -11.59
N LEU A 170 3.11 0.29 -11.56
CA LEU A 170 4.27 -0.59 -11.42
C LEU A 170 5.26 -0.44 -12.58
N ASN A 171 4.75 -0.30 -13.81
CA ASN A 171 5.57 0.00 -14.98
C ASN A 171 6.29 1.35 -14.86
N GLY A 172 5.60 2.38 -14.38
CA GLY A 172 6.20 3.70 -14.10
C GLY A 172 7.34 3.65 -13.09
N PHE A 173 7.29 2.69 -12.16
CA PHE A 173 8.35 2.42 -11.19
C PHE A 173 9.28 1.27 -11.58
N GLY A 174 9.25 0.78 -12.83
CA GLY A 174 10.20 -0.21 -13.33
C GLY A 174 10.16 -1.57 -12.64
N PHE A 175 9.03 -1.94 -12.03
CA PHE A 175 8.80 -3.32 -11.60
C PHE A 175 8.76 -4.26 -12.82
N LYS A 176 9.13 -5.53 -12.60
CA LYS A 176 9.12 -6.57 -13.64
C LYS A 176 7.87 -7.44 -13.58
N GLY A 177 7.15 -7.40 -12.46
CA GLY A 177 5.86 -8.04 -12.30
C GLY A 177 5.35 -8.01 -10.87
N ALA A 178 4.31 -8.80 -10.61
CA ALA A 178 3.59 -8.77 -9.35
C ALA A 178 3.14 -10.15 -8.90
N ILE A 179 2.98 -10.31 -7.59
CA ILE A 179 2.13 -11.33 -7.00
C ILE A 179 0.74 -10.71 -6.85
N MET A 180 -0.18 -11.03 -7.77
CA MET A 180 -1.58 -10.59 -7.70
C MET A 180 -2.37 -11.53 -6.78
N ARG A 181 -1.96 -11.58 -5.51
CA ARG A 181 -2.55 -12.40 -4.45
C ARG A 181 -2.63 -11.59 -3.17
N THR A 182 -3.82 -11.50 -2.58
CA THR A 182 -4.01 -11.01 -1.22
C THR A 182 -3.94 -12.21 -0.29
N HIS A 183 -2.91 -12.26 0.55
CA HIS A 183 -2.63 -13.42 1.40
C HIS A 183 -3.57 -13.45 2.60
N PHE A 184 -3.89 -12.27 3.14
CA PHE A 184 -4.88 -12.09 4.20
C PHE A 184 -6.10 -11.29 3.71
N MET A 185 -7.19 -11.98 3.37
CA MET A 185 -8.35 -11.40 2.68
C MET A 185 -9.37 -10.75 3.62
N MET A 186 -8.92 -10.00 4.63
CA MET A 186 -9.85 -9.40 5.60
C MET A 186 -10.58 -8.16 5.03
N TYR A 187 -9.88 -7.34 4.24
CA TYR A 187 -10.40 -6.05 3.72
C TYR A 187 -10.42 -5.96 2.20
N GLY A 188 -9.93 -6.98 1.52
CA GLY A 188 -10.12 -7.15 0.09
C GLY A 188 -9.57 -8.47 -0.43
N TYR A 189 -9.90 -8.79 -1.67
CA TYR A 189 -9.35 -9.94 -2.39
C TYR A 189 -9.39 -9.71 -3.90
N ASN A 190 -8.53 -10.45 -4.59
CA ASN A 190 -8.31 -10.32 -6.03
C ASN A 190 -9.21 -11.25 -6.84
N PRO A 191 -9.40 -10.97 -8.14
CA PRO A 191 -9.88 -11.98 -9.08
C PRO A 191 -8.93 -13.18 -9.14
N ASN A 192 -9.47 -14.34 -9.49
CA ASN A 192 -8.71 -15.59 -9.60
C ASN A 192 -8.54 -16.04 -11.05
N TYR A 193 -7.44 -16.74 -11.32
CA TYR A 193 -7.11 -17.22 -12.65
C TYR A 193 -6.55 -18.65 -12.61
N ASN A 194 -6.81 -19.43 -13.66
CA ASN A 194 -6.33 -20.81 -13.76
C ASN A 194 -5.04 -20.88 -14.59
N SER A 195 -4.00 -20.14 -14.16
CA SER A 195 -2.70 -20.09 -14.83
C SER A 195 -1.57 -19.84 -13.83
N ALA A 196 -0.38 -20.36 -14.13
CA ALA A 196 0.85 -20.12 -13.35
C ALA A 196 1.28 -18.65 -13.38
N ILE A 197 1.14 -18.00 -14.54
CA ILE A 197 1.52 -16.61 -14.78
C ILE A 197 0.72 -16.07 -15.98
N GLY A 198 0.43 -14.78 -15.98
CA GLY A 198 -0.25 -14.09 -17.08
C GLY A 198 0.13 -12.61 -17.15
N ARG A 199 -0.32 -11.94 -18.21
CA ARG A 199 -0.20 -10.49 -18.37
C ARG A 199 -1.37 -9.86 -17.64
N TRP A 200 -1.11 -9.18 -16.53
CA TRP A 200 -2.12 -8.38 -15.83
C TRP A 200 -2.31 -7.06 -16.57
N ILE A 201 -3.47 -6.93 -17.22
CA ILE A 201 -3.83 -5.81 -18.08
C ILE A 201 -4.79 -4.88 -17.33
N GLY A 202 -4.37 -3.63 -17.17
CA GLY A 202 -5.14 -2.56 -16.58
C GLY A 202 -6.17 -1.97 -17.54
N ARG A 203 -7.03 -1.07 -17.04
CA ARG A 203 -8.10 -0.44 -17.84
C ARG A 203 -7.57 0.43 -18.98
N ASP A 204 -6.37 0.98 -18.83
CA ASP A 204 -5.69 1.79 -19.83
C ASP A 204 -4.90 0.96 -20.86
N GLY A 205 -4.93 -0.38 -20.75
CA GLY A 205 -4.18 -1.29 -21.62
C GLY A 205 -2.71 -1.46 -21.24
N SER A 206 -2.24 -0.82 -20.15
CA SER A 206 -0.94 -1.13 -19.57
C SER A 206 -0.93 -2.57 -19.05
N GLU A 207 0.20 -3.27 -19.19
CA GLU A 207 0.32 -4.66 -18.77
C GLU A 207 1.59 -4.93 -17.98
N ILE A 208 1.52 -5.88 -17.05
CA ILE A 208 2.68 -6.35 -16.30
C ILE A 208 2.55 -7.85 -16.01
N PRO A 209 3.64 -8.66 -16.09
CA PRO A 209 3.58 -10.07 -15.68
C PRO A 209 3.10 -10.24 -14.24
N ALA A 210 2.19 -11.17 -14.00
CA ALA A 210 1.66 -11.43 -12.66
C ALA A 210 1.41 -12.92 -12.40
N ILE A 211 1.72 -13.35 -11.18
CA ILE A 211 1.26 -14.64 -10.63
C ILE A 211 -0.05 -14.37 -9.88
N PRO A 212 -1.17 -15.00 -10.25
CA PRO A 212 -2.48 -14.71 -9.67
C PRO A 212 -2.75 -15.53 -8.40
N THR A 213 -3.78 -15.15 -7.64
CA THR A 213 -4.54 -16.14 -6.85
C THR A 213 -5.08 -17.21 -7.80
N TYR A 214 -4.75 -18.48 -7.56
CA TYR A 214 -5.21 -19.55 -8.44
C TYR A 214 -6.69 -19.82 -8.21
N LYS A 215 -7.39 -20.13 -9.30
CA LYS A 215 -8.80 -20.53 -9.23
C LYS A 215 -8.95 -21.78 -8.35
N GLY A 216 -9.58 -21.63 -7.19
CA GLY A 216 -9.82 -22.71 -6.23
C GLY A 216 -9.05 -22.60 -4.91
N GLU A 217 -8.15 -21.61 -4.75
CA GLU A 217 -7.44 -21.34 -3.48
C GLU A 217 -8.30 -20.69 -2.39
N GLY A 218 -9.45 -20.11 -2.77
CA GLY A 218 -10.30 -19.31 -1.90
C GLY A 218 -10.32 -17.84 -2.33
N SER A 219 -11.51 -17.25 -2.30
CA SER A 219 -11.75 -15.84 -2.63
C SER A 219 -12.93 -15.34 -1.82
N GLY A 220 -12.65 -14.70 -0.68
CA GLY A 220 -13.72 -14.27 0.22
C GLY A 220 -13.20 -13.52 1.43
N PHE A 221 -14.07 -12.71 2.00
CA PHE A 221 -13.70 -11.89 3.15
C PHE A 221 -13.47 -12.71 4.42
N GLY A 222 -12.36 -12.48 5.11
CA GLY A 222 -11.94 -13.22 6.30
C GLY A 222 -11.32 -14.58 5.99
N TRP A 223 -10.96 -14.83 4.74
CA TRP A 223 -10.23 -16.02 4.29
C TRP A 223 -8.74 -15.70 4.12
N VAL A 224 -7.96 -16.76 4.01
CA VAL A 224 -6.58 -16.74 3.47
C VAL A 224 -6.57 -17.67 2.26
N THR A 225 -5.63 -17.49 1.33
CA THR A 225 -5.42 -18.49 0.27
C THR A 225 -4.95 -19.82 0.88
N GLU A 226 -5.31 -20.94 0.24
CA GLU A 226 -4.95 -22.28 0.73
C GLU A 226 -3.45 -22.49 0.91
N ASP A 227 -2.62 -21.99 0.00
CA ASP A 227 -1.17 -22.04 0.14
C ASP A 227 -0.66 -21.23 1.33
N ASN A 228 -1.19 -20.03 1.55
CA ASN A 228 -0.86 -19.21 2.71
C ASN A 228 -1.30 -19.89 4.01
N LEU A 229 -2.48 -20.53 4.04
CA LEU A 229 -2.94 -21.33 5.18
C LEU A 229 -1.95 -22.46 5.50
N ILE A 230 -1.54 -23.24 4.49
CA ILE A 230 -0.58 -24.32 4.69
C ILE A 230 0.75 -23.77 5.18
N LEU A 231 1.29 -22.74 4.52
CA LEU A 231 2.58 -22.13 4.85
C LEU A 231 2.62 -21.46 6.25
N THR A 232 1.45 -21.15 6.82
CA THR A 232 1.34 -20.46 8.12
C THR A 232 0.75 -21.31 9.24
N ARG A 233 0.11 -22.46 8.95
CA ARG A 233 -0.57 -23.30 9.95
C ARG A 233 -0.20 -24.78 9.90
N TYR A 234 0.38 -25.28 8.80
CA TYR A 234 0.88 -26.65 8.72
C TYR A 234 2.33 -26.72 9.23
N PRO A 235 2.74 -27.80 9.92
CA PRO A 235 1.86 -28.79 10.55
C PRO A 235 1.23 -28.21 11.84
N GLY A 236 -0.08 -28.35 12.00
CA GLY A 236 -0.75 -27.81 13.19
C GLY A 236 -2.22 -28.20 13.35
N PRO A 237 -2.86 -27.79 14.45
CA PRO A 237 -4.27 -28.10 14.71
C PRO A 237 -5.23 -27.38 13.75
N GLU A 238 -4.81 -26.25 13.18
CA GLU A 238 -5.61 -25.45 12.24
C GLU A 238 -5.42 -25.91 10.78
N CYS A 239 -4.30 -26.56 10.46
CA CYS A 239 -4.05 -27.14 9.15
C CYS A 239 -3.15 -28.37 9.26
N ASN A 240 -3.67 -29.52 8.84
CA ASN A 240 -2.96 -30.80 8.79
C ASN A 240 -2.67 -31.29 7.36
N GLU A 241 -3.07 -30.51 6.35
CA GLU A 241 -2.84 -30.82 4.95
C GLU A 241 -1.45 -30.30 4.51
N PRO A 242 -0.57 -31.17 3.99
CA PRO A 242 0.76 -30.77 3.55
C PRO A 242 0.74 -30.18 2.13
N LEU A 243 1.86 -29.57 1.71
CA LEU A 243 1.99 -28.98 0.37
C LEU A 243 1.88 -29.99 -0.78
N GLU A 244 2.03 -31.29 -0.53
CA GLU A 244 1.76 -32.35 -1.50
C GLU A 244 0.30 -32.37 -1.94
N GLU A 245 -0.65 -32.15 -1.02
CA GLU A 245 -2.07 -32.10 -1.37
C GLU A 245 -2.40 -30.83 -2.16
N PHE A 246 -1.77 -29.70 -1.81
CA PHE A 246 -1.83 -28.48 -2.62
C PHE A 246 -1.29 -28.75 -4.04
N ARG A 247 -0.11 -29.35 -4.17
CA ARG A 247 0.50 -29.70 -5.47
C ARG A 247 -0.39 -30.62 -6.31
N LYS A 248 -1.09 -31.57 -5.67
CA LYS A 248 -2.02 -32.48 -6.33
C LYS A 248 -3.28 -31.75 -6.80
N LYS A 249 -3.86 -30.88 -5.97
CA LYS A 249 -5.05 -30.09 -6.28
C LYS A 249 -4.82 -29.12 -7.43
N PHE A 250 -3.66 -28.46 -7.46
CA PHE A 250 -3.27 -27.50 -8.50
C PHE A 250 -2.30 -28.12 -9.53
N SER A 251 -2.42 -29.42 -9.80
CA SER A 251 -1.52 -30.17 -10.69
C SER A 251 -1.57 -29.72 -12.16
N ASN A 252 -2.60 -28.96 -12.55
CA ASN A 252 -2.71 -28.35 -13.88
C ASN A 252 -1.92 -27.03 -14.01
N ILE A 253 -1.35 -26.51 -12.93
CA ILE A 253 -0.54 -25.29 -12.91
C ILE A 253 0.95 -25.69 -12.93
N ASP A 254 1.68 -25.29 -13.98
CA ASP A 254 3.13 -25.50 -14.09
C ASP A 254 3.79 -24.25 -14.70
N PRO A 255 4.79 -23.64 -14.05
CA PRO A 255 5.26 -23.90 -12.68
C PRO A 255 4.22 -23.58 -11.60
N LEU A 256 4.16 -24.37 -10.52
CA LEU A 256 3.32 -24.10 -9.36
C LEU A 256 4.12 -23.39 -8.26
N LEU A 257 3.58 -22.29 -7.74
CA LEU A 257 4.14 -21.54 -6.62
C LEU A 257 3.12 -21.40 -5.48
N ALA A 258 3.52 -21.83 -4.29
CA ALA A 258 2.87 -21.52 -3.02
C ALA A 258 3.54 -20.29 -2.38
N THR A 259 2.76 -19.31 -1.94
CA THR A 259 3.29 -18.08 -1.32
C THR A 259 2.68 -17.79 0.04
N ARG A 260 3.54 -17.32 0.94
CA ARG A 260 3.18 -16.67 2.20
C ARG A 260 3.73 -15.25 2.19
N VAL A 261 2.85 -14.29 2.45
CA VAL A 261 3.22 -12.94 2.87
C VAL A 261 2.25 -12.64 4.00
N ASP A 262 2.69 -12.84 5.23
CA ASP A 262 1.80 -12.85 6.40
C ASP A 262 2.61 -12.60 7.68
N ASP A 263 1.93 -12.31 8.79
CA ASP A 263 2.53 -11.86 10.04
C ASP A 263 3.76 -12.69 10.42
N SER A 264 4.85 -12.03 10.80
CA SER A 264 6.12 -12.66 11.17
C SER A 264 5.99 -13.74 12.26
N GLY A 265 4.95 -13.61 13.10
CA GLY A 265 4.55 -14.57 14.14
C GLY A 265 4.03 -15.91 13.65
N LEU A 266 3.59 -16.00 12.40
CA LEU A 266 2.88 -17.15 11.86
C LEU A 266 3.78 -18.13 11.08
N ARG A 267 5.10 -17.95 11.12
CA ARG A 267 6.03 -18.90 10.51
C ARG A 267 5.93 -20.27 11.18
N GLN A 268 6.02 -21.34 10.38
CA GLN A 268 5.97 -22.72 10.88
C GLN A 268 7.30 -23.46 10.70
N GLU A 269 8.05 -23.65 11.80
CA GLU A 269 9.38 -24.29 11.73
C GLU A 269 9.26 -25.77 11.35
N GLY A 270 8.18 -26.44 11.79
CA GLY A 270 7.91 -27.83 11.42
C GLY A 270 7.83 -28.03 9.91
N LEU A 271 7.19 -27.10 9.21
CA LEU A 271 7.11 -27.08 7.75
C LEU A 271 8.50 -26.83 7.14
N VAL A 272 9.22 -25.80 7.59
CA VAL A 272 10.56 -25.52 7.07
C VAL A 272 11.48 -26.71 7.23
N LYS A 273 11.45 -27.38 8.38
CA LYS A 273 12.22 -28.60 8.66
C LYS A 273 11.83 -29.76 7.74
N GLU A 274 10.55 -29.93 7.43
CA GLU A 274 10.07 -31.01 6.56
C GLU A 274 10.49 -30.80 5.10
N TYR A 275 10.42 -29.55 4.61
CA TYR A 275 10.71 -29.21 3.21
C TYR A 275 12.17 -28.78 2.98
N GLU A 276 13.02 -28.84 3.99
CA GLU A 276 14.45 -28.58 3.87
C GLU A 276 15.13 -29.67 3.02
N GLY A 277 15.53 -29.30 1.79
CA GLY A 277 16.18 -30.22 0.84
C GLY A 277 15.26 -31.31 0.27
N LYS A 278 13.94 -31.23 0.49
CA LYS A 278 12.97 -32.22 0.01
C LYS A 278 12.88 -32.21 -1.52
N THR A 279 13.13 -33.35 -2.16
CA THR A 279 13.07 -33.49 -3.62
C THR A 279 11.71 -33.06 -4.17
N GLY A 280 11.71 -32.26 -5.23
CA GLY A 280 10.49 -31.76 -5.86
C GLY A 280 9.90 -30.50 -5.23
N PHE A 281 10.54 -29.93 -4.21
CA PHE A 281 10.15 -28.66 -3.58
C PHE A 281 11.35 -27.71 -3.54
N ARG A 282 11.13 -26.42 -3.76
CA ARG A 282 12.21 -25.42 -3.75
C ARG A 282 11.78 -24.08 -3.18
N TRP A 283 12.52 -23.60 -2.18
CA TRP A 283 12.41 -22.24 -1.67
C TRP A 283 13.00 -21.21 -2.66
N ILE A 284 12.27 -20.12 -2.88
CA ILE A 284 12.68 -19.01 -3.75
C ILE A 284 12.45 -17.66 -3.07
N LEU A 285 13.19 -16.65 -3.51
CA LEU A 285 12.86 -15.24 -3.30
C LEU A 285 12.10 -14.68 -4.50
N ALA A 286 11.41 -13.55 -4.31
CA ALA A 286 10.65 -12.91 -5.38
C ALA A 286 11.52 -12.55 -6.61
N ASP A 287 12.79 -12.14 -6.39
CA ASP A 287 13.77 -11.85 -7.45
C ASP A 287 14.18 -13.07 -8.31
N GLU A 288 13.74 -14.28 -7.95
CA GLU A 288 13.95 -15.49 -8.74
C GLU A 288 12.78 -15.79 -9.67
N ILE A 289 11.60 -15.19 -9.48
CA ILE A 289 10.36 -15.53 -10.20
C ILE A 289 10.56 -15.48 -11.72
N PHE A 290 11.04 -14.37 -12.29
CA PHE A 290 11.17 -14.23 -13.75
C PHE A 290 12.33 -15.02 -14.37
N ARG A 291 13.15 -15.68 -13.56
CA ARG A 291 14.13 -16.68 -14.06
C ARG A 291 13.54 -18.08 -14.11
N ILE A 292 12.43 -18.30 -13.39
CA ILE A 292 11.81 -19.61 -13.18
C ILE A 292 10.55 -19.75 -14.02
N PHE A 293 9.70 -18.73 -14.00
CA PHE A 293 8.43 -18.72 -14.70
C PHE A 293 8.62 -18.40 -16.18
N PRO A 294 7.84 -19.03 -17.07
CA PRO A 294 7.89 -18.74 -18.48
C PRO A 294 7.33 -17.35 -18.77
N GLU A 295 7.61 -16.84 -19.98
CA GLU A 295 6.95 -15.64 -20.49
C GLU A 295 5.41 -15.80 -20.45
N PRO A 296 4.67 -14.79 -19.96
CA PRO A 296 3.23 -14.89 -19.77
C PRO A 296 2.48 -14.93 -21.11
N LYS A 297 1.62 -15.94 -21.28
CA LYS A 297 0.78 -16.11 -22.48
C LYS A 297 -0.68 -15.75 -22.24
N GLU A 298 -1.19 -16.02 -21.04
CA GLU A 298 -2.57 -15.72 -20.64
C GLU A 298 -2.77 -14.24 -20.35
N GLU A 299 -4.00 -13.75 -20.52
CA GLU A 299 -4.39 -12.37 -20.25
C GLU A 299 -5.29 -12.30 -19.03
N PHE A 300 -4.89 -11.48 -18.06
CA PHE A 300 -5.65 -11.17 -16.86
C PHE A 300 -6.16 -9.73 -17.00
N ILE A 301 -7.24 -9.57 -17.75
CA ILE A 301 -7.89 -8.27 -17.93
C ILE A 301 -8.71 -7.99 -16.67
N THR A 302 -8.43 -6.87 -16.01
CA THR A 302 -9.11 -6.51 -14.75
C THR A 302 -9.86 -5.19 -14.86
N ALA A 303 -11.11 -5.18 -14.42
CA ALA A 303 -11.93 -4.01 -14.19
C ALA A 303 -11.85 -3.57 -12.72
N PRO A 304 -12.24 -2.32 -12.37
CA PRO A 304 -12.29 -1.88 -10.99
C PRO A 304 -13.08 -2.81 -10.05
N ASP A 305 -14.23 -3.30 -10.50
CA ASP A 305 -15.14 -4.12 -9.69
C ASP A 305 -14.69 -5.59 -9.52
N ASP A 306 -13.63 -6.02 -10.23
CA ASP A 306 -13.06 -7.36 -10.06
C ASP A 306 -12.25 -7.48 -8.76
N PHE A 307 -11.82 -6.35 -8.20
CA PHE A 307 -11.15 -6.28 -6.91
C PHE A 307 -12.18 -5.98 -5.83
N HIS A 308 -12.49 -6.97 -5.03
CA HIS A 308 -13.53 -6.84 -4.02
C HIS A 308 -12.95 -6.30 -2.73
N VAL A 309 -13.53 -5.22 -2.19
CA VAL A 309 -13.04 -4.59 -0.96
C VAL A 309 -14.14 -4.30 0.03
N ARG A 310 -13.76 -4.19 1.31
CA ARG A 310 -14.63 -3.70 2.37
C ARG A 310 -13.83 -2.91 3.38
N MET A 311 -14.49 -1.93 4.01
CA MET A 311 -13.90 -1.15 5.09
C MET A 311 -14.85 -1.03 6.26
N PRO A 312 -14.32 -0.89 7.49
CA PRO A 312 -15.10 -0.64 8.68
C PRO A 312 -15.53 0.85 8.73
N TRP A 313 -16.33 1.31 7.76
CA TRP A 313 -16.80 2.69 7.71
C TRP A 313 -17.54 3.09 9.00
N GLY A 314 -17.24 4.30 9.51
CA GLY A 314 -17.78 4.79 10.77
C GLY A 314 -17.05 4.30 12.03
N TYR A 315 -16.14 3.32 11.91
CA TYR A 315 -15.26 2.94 13.01
C TYR A 315 -14.43 4.14 13.49
N CYS A 316 -14.22 4.24 14.81
CA CYS A 316 -13.61 5.41 15.46
C CYS A 316 -14.21 6.76 15.03
N GLY A 317 -15.51 6.82 14.72
CA GLY A 317 -16.18 8.06 14.28
C GLY A 317 -15.72 8.57 12.92
N ASN A 318 -15.10 7.70 12.10
CA ASN A 318 -14.51 8.05 10.81
C ASN A 318 -13.35 9.07 10.87
N GLU A 319 -12.78 9.31 12.06
CA GLU A 319 -11.76 10.34 12.29
C GLU A 319 -10.55 10.15 11.37
N ILE A 320 -9.99 8.94 11.33
CA ILE A 320 -8.78 8.59 10.56
C ILE A 320 -9.00 8.86 9.06
N TRP A 321 -10.14 8.42 8.52
CA TRP A 321 -10.48 8.57 7.10
C TRP A 321 -10.69 10.03 6.70
N ASN A 322 -11.46 10.78 7.51
CA ASN A 322 -11.72 12.19 7.25
C ASN A 322 -10.43 13.01 7.32
N MET A 323 -9.58 12.71 8.30
CA MET A 323 -8.30 13.38 8.48
C MET A 323 -7.29 12.99 7.39
N SER A 324 -7.28 11.74 6.93
CA SER A 324 -6.46 11.30 5.80
C SER A 324 -6.85 12.03 4.51
N ARG A 325 -8.16 12.10 4.19
CA ARG A 325 -8.64 12.86 3.03
C ARG A 325 -8.29 14.35 3.12
N LYS A 326 -8.39 14.94 4.33
CA LYS A 326 -7.98 16.33 4.56
C LYS A 326 -6.47 16.51 4.31
N ALA A 327 -5.64 15.62 4.83
CA ALA A 327 -4.19 15.65 4.63
C ALA A 327 -3.82 15.52 3.15
N GLU A 328 -4.42 14.57 2.42
CA GLU A 328 -4.23 14.39 0.96
C GLU A 328 -4.50 15.69 0.18
N VAL A 329 -5.63 16.36 0.45
CA VAL A 329 -5.98 17.63 -0.23
C VAL A 329 -4.99 18.74 0.15
N LYS A 330 -4.60 18.81 1.43
CA LYS A 330 -3.68 19.83 1.93
C LYS A 330 -2.29 19.70 1.33
N ILE A 331 -1.69 18.51 1.35
CA ILE A 331 -0.34 18.32 0.81
C ILE A 331 -0.30 18.55 -0.70
N LEU A 332 -1.31 18.08 -1.43
CA LEU A 332 -1.43 18.36 -2.87
C LEU A 332 -1.61 19.84 -3.19
N THR A 333 -2.26 20.60 -2.32
CA THR A 333 -2.38 22.06 -2.46
C THR A 333 -1.04 22.74 -2.16
N ALA A 334 -0.37 22.31 -1.08
CA ALA A 334 0.93 22.80 -0.65
C ALA A 334 2.02 22.57 -1.71
N GLU A 335 2.07 21.40 -2.33
CA GLU A 335 3.02 21.11 -3.40
C GLU A 335 2.83 22.03 -4.61
N ARG A 336 1.59 22.20 -5.07
CA ARG A 336 1.30 23.04 -6.25
C ARG A 336 1.70 24.48 -6.02
N ILE A 337 1.33 25.04 -4.86
CA ILE A 337 1.62 26.43 -4.55
C ILE A 337 3.12 26.66 -4.30
N ALA A 338 3.80 25.71 -3.63
CA ALA A 338 5.24 25.76 -3.40
C ALA A 338 6.04 25.63 -4.71
N ALA A 339 5.60 24.78 -5.64
CA ALA A 339 6.23 24.68 -6.96
C ALA A 339 6.13 26.01 -7.73
N LEU A 340 4.97 26.67 -7.70
CA LEU A 340 4.81 27.99 -8.31
C LEU A 340 5.68 29.06 -7.62
N GLU A 341 5.76 29.05 -6.28
CA GLU A 341 6.64 29.94 -5.52
C GLU A 341 8.09 29.77 -5.95
N LEU A 342 8.58 28.52 -5.98
CA LEU A 342 9.95 28.20 -6.38
C LEU A 342 10.25 28.68 -7.80
N LEU A 343 9.35 28.41 -8.76
CA LEU A 343 9.48 28.88 -10.14
C LEU A 343 9.46 30.41 -10.27
N SER A 344 8.84 31.09 -9.31
CA SER A 344 8.77 32.55 -9.23
C SER A 344 9.94 33.18 -8.45
N GLY A 345 10.97 32.39 -8.12
CA GLY A 345 12.15 32.84 -7.38
C GLY A 345 11.95 32.97 -5.87
N GLY A 346 10.96 32.26 -5.32
CA GLY A 346 10.72 32.16 -3.88
C GLY A 346 11.49 31.01 -3.22
N ASN A 347 10.96 30.51 -2.10
CA ASN A 347 11.64 29.52 -1.28
C ASN A 347 11.48 28.10 -1.82
N ASP A 348 12.48 27.26 -1.55
CA ASP A 348 12.40 25.81 -1.71
C ASP A 348 11.79 25.17 -0.45
N HIS A 349 10.73 24.39 -0.63
CA HIS A 349 9.99 23.71 0.44
C HIS A 349 10.13 22.17 0.38
N GLU A 350 10.98 21.63 -0.49
CA GLU A 350 11.07 20.19 -0.77
C GLU A 350 11.19 19.34 0.49
N LYS A 351 12.08 19.72 1.42
CA LYS A 351 12.27 18.96 2.67
C LYS A 351 10.98 18.85 3.49
N ALA A 352 10.24 19.96 3.63
CA ALA A 352 9.01 19.99 4.42
C ALA A 352 7.86 19.26 3.72
N LEU A 353 7.78 19.35 2.37
CA LEU A 353 6.83 18.58 1.57
C LEU A 353 7.07 17.08 1.70
N ARG A 354 8.32 16.63 1.61
CA ARG A 354 8.70 15.23 1.80
C ARG A 354 8.35 14.72 3.19
N GLU A 355 8.60 15.51 4.23
CA GLU A 355 8.20 15.16 5.59
C GLU A 355 6.67 15.07 5.73
N SER A 356 5.93 16.02 5.14
CA SER A 356 4.47 16.00 5.16
C SER A 356 3.87 14.78 4.45
N TRP A 357 4.43 14.39 3.29
CA TRP A 357 4.06 13.15 2.61
C TRP A 357 4.36 11.93 3.44
N LYS A 358 5.58 11.76 3.95
CA LYS A 358 5.94 10.60 4.76
C LYS A 358 5.01 10.42 5.95
N ASN A 359 4.65 11.51 6.64
CA ASN A 359 3.63 11.48 7.69
C ASN A 359 2.26 10.98 7.19
N LEU A 360 1.76 11.51 6.07
CA LEU A 360 0.48 11.04 5.48
C LEU A 360 0.54 9.54 5.11
N LEU A 361 1.61 9.12 4.44
CA LEU A 361 1.74 7.77 3.91
C LEU A 361 1.83 6.72 5.02
N VAL A 362 2.49 7.04 6.15
CA VAL A 362 2.50 6.18 7.34
C VAL A 362 1.12 6.15 7.99
N ALA A 363 0.43 7.29 8.11
CA ALA A 363 -0.92 7.32 8.65
C ALA A 363 -1.95 6.52 7.82
N GLN A 364 -1.63 6.26 6.56
CA GLN A 364 -2.43 5.43 5.65
C GLN A 364 -2.17 3.93 5.81
N HIS A 365 -1.32 3.52 6.76
CA HIS A 365 -1.09 2.13 7.08
C HIS A 365 -2.38 1.41 7.43
N HIS A 366 -2.54 0.21 6.90
CA HIS A 366 -3.75 -0.58 7.06
C HIS A 366 -4.06 -0.80 8.53
N ASP A 367 -3.10 -1.21 9.37
CA ASP A 367 -3.32 -1.36 10.83
C ASP A 367 -3.78 -0.08 11.54
N ILE A 368 -3.23 1.10 11.20
CA ILE A 368 -3.71 2.36 11.80
C ILE A 368 -5.21 2.51 11.54
N GLN A 369 -5.63 2.22 10.31
CA GLN A 369 -6.99 2.38 9.85
C GLN A 369 -7.95 1.30 10.40
N ILE A 370 -7.55 0.03 10.35
CA ILE A 370 -8.43 -1.12 10.67
C ILE A 370 -8.42 -1.48 12.15
N CYS A 371 -7.27 -1.35 12.83
CA CYS A 371 -7.15 -1.59 14.27
C CYS A 371 -7.49 -0.33 15.08
N GLY A 372 -7.64 0.82 14.41
CA GLY A 372 -8.05 2.07 15.04
C GLY A 372 -6.96 2.62 15.96
N ILE A 373 -5.71 2.63 15.49
CA ILE A 373 -4.56 3.14 16.26
C ILE A 373 -4.61 4.68 16.27
N LEU A 374 -5.52 5.21 17.09
CA LEU A 374 -5.81 6.64 17.17
C LEU A 374 -4.61 7.46 17.61
N GLU A 375 -3.71 6.91 18.43
CA GLU A 375 -2.48 7.57 18.84
C GLU A 375 -1.61 7.91 17.62
N ASP A 376 -1.32 6.93 16.77
CA ASP A 376 -0.55 7.13 15.55
C ASP A 376 -1.26 8.03 14.54
N SER A 377 -2.57 7.83 14.34
CA SER A 377 -3.37 8.72 13.48
C SER A 377 -3.30 10.17 13.95
N ARG A 378 -3.42 10.43 15.25
CA ARG A 378 -3.37 11.78 15.86
C ARG A 378 -1.95 12.34 15.95
N ARG A 379 -0.93 11.52 15.78
CA ARG A 379 0.46 11.96 15.60
C ARG A 379 0.72 12.39 14.15
N PHE A 380 0.50 11.47 13.21
CA PHE A 380 0.96 11.62 11.84
C PHE A 380 0.06 12.52 10.97
N LEU A 381 -1.27 12.39 11.05
CA LEU A 381 -2.16 13.20 10.20
C LEU A 381 -2.09 14.69 10.54
N PRO A 382 -2.11 15.12 11.82
CA PRO A 382 -1.91 16.53 12.15
C PRO A 382 -0.52 17.03 11.76
N ALA A 383 0.54 16.23 11.88
CA ALA A 383 1.87 16.63 11.43
C ALA A 383 1.91 16.93 9.93
N SER A 384 1.34 16.04 9.11
CA SER A 384 1.20 16.26 7.66
C SER A 384 0.40 17.53 7.34
N ILE A 385 -0.76 17.71 7.97
CA ILE A 385 -1.66 18.85 7.76
C ILE A 385 -0.99 20.16 8.17
N ASN A 386 -0.37 20.22 9.36
CA ASN A 386 0.23 21.43 9.89
C ASN A 386 1.43 21.88 9.05
N LEU A 387 2.26 20.94 8.57
CA LEU A 387 3.35 21.25 7.64
C LEU A 387 2.80 21.79 6.31
N SER A 388 1.77 21.14 5.75
CA SER A 388 1.12 21.59 4.53
C SER A 388 0.51 22.98 4.68
N ASP A 389 -0.21 23.25 5.78
CA ASP A 389 -0.82 24.55 6.07
C ASP A 389 0.22 25.65 6.25
N SER A 390 1.36 25.34 6.87
CA SER A 390 2.48 26.28 7.00
C SER A 390 3.05 26.67 5.64
N ILE A 391 3.27 25.68 4.76
CA ILE A 391 3.77 25.92 3.39
C ILE A 391 2.75 26.72 2.59
N ILE A 392 1.46 26.32 2.59
CA ILE A 392 0.39 27.05 1.91
C ILE A 392 0.36 28.50 2.37
N LYS A 393 0.40 28.74 3.68
CA LYS A 393 0.40 30.10 4.22
C LYS A 393 1.62 30.88 3.74
N SER A 394 2.82 30.31 3.87
CA SER A 394 4.07 30.95 3.45
C SER A 394 4.06 31.32 1.96
N SER A 395 3.64 30.39 1.10
CA SER A 395 3.56 30.62 -0.35
C SER A 395 2.47 31.63 -0.71
N MET A 396 1.30 31.58 -0.05
CA MET A 396 0.25 32.60 -0.22
C MET A 396 0.76 33.99 0.17
N ASP A 397 1.49 34.12 1.28
CA ASP A 397 2.10 35.38 1.73
C ASP A 397 3.14 35.88 0.70
N PHE A 398 3.94 34.98 0.11
CA PHE A 398 4.87 35.30 -0.98
C PHE A 398 4.16 35.91 -2.19
N PHE A 399 3.06 35.31 -2.66
CA PHE A 399 2.33 35.84 -3.82
C PHE A 399 1.55 37.11 -3.48
N ALA A 400 0.84 37.13 -2.35
CA ALA A 400 0.06 38.30 -1.92
C ALA A 400 0.92 39.57 -1.84
N SER A 401 2.13 39.47 -1.26
CA SER A 401 3.06 40.60 -1.15
C SER A 401 3.56 41.19 -2.49
N ARG A 402 3.33 40.48 -3.61
CA ARG A 402 3.72 40.89 -4.97
C ARG A 402 2.53 41.28 -5.84
N MET A 403 1.31 41.12 -5.33
CA MET A 403 0.08 41.47 -6.04
C MET A 403 -0.44 42.81 -5.55
N LYS A 404 -1.13 43.54 -6.43
CA LYS A 404 -1.77 44.81 -6.10
C LYS A 404 -2.90 44.59 -5.09
N GLY A 405 -2.94 45.42 -4.04
CA GLY A 405 -4.02 45.45 -3.05
C GLY A 405 -4.76 46.78 -3.06
N GLY A 406 -5.97 46.78 -2.47
CA GLY A 406 -6.76 47.99 -2.26
C GLY A 406 -6.32 48.77 -1.02
N ASN A 407 -6.85 49.97 -0.85
CA ASN A 407 -6.54 50.86 0.29
C ASN A 407 -7.03 50.33 1.64
N LEU A 408 -8.08 49.50 1.66
CA LEU A 408 -8.59 48.88 2.89
C LEU A 408 -8.02 47.49 3.13
N GLY A 409 -7.62 46.80 2.06
CA GLY A 409 -7.04 45.47 2.15
C GLY A 409 -7.02 44.72 0.81
N GLN A 410 -6.66 43.45 0.93
CA GLN A 410 -6.49 42.54 -0.20
C GLN A 410 -6.96 41.15 0.21
N ILE A 411 -7.61 40.44 -0.70
CA ILE A 411 -7.90 39.01 -0.58
C ILE A 411 -7.22 38.31 -1.74
N THR A 412 -6.29 37.42 -1.45
CA THR A 412 -5.59 36.62 -2.45
C THR A 412 -6.18 35.23 -2.48
N VAL A 413 -6.63 34.79 -3.65
CA VAL A 413 -7.30 33.50 -3.87
C VAL A 413 -6.42 32.69 -4.80
N PHE A 414 -6.24 31.41 -4.49
CA PHE A 414 -5.55 30.45 -5.36
C PHE A 414 -6.50 29.34 -5.76
N ASN A 415 -6.56 29.01 -7.05
CA ASN A 415 -7.27 27.84 -7.54
C ASN A 415 -6.28 26.67 -7.76
N PRO A 416 -6.27 25.65 -6.89
CA PRO A 416 -5.34 24.52 -7.03
C PRO A 416 -5.77 23.48 -8.09
N LEU A 417 -6.92 23.67 -8.74
CA LEU A 417 -7.45 22.73 -9.74
C LEU A 417 -6.97 23.09 -11.16
N SER A 418 -7.01 22.11 -12.06
CA SER A 418 -6.63 22.25 -13.46
C SER A 418 -7.74 22.79 -14.37
N TRP A 419 -8.85 23.26 -13.79
CA TRP A 419 -9.95 23.92 -14.49
C TRP A 419 -10.39 25.19 -13.75
N SER A 420 -10.99 26.13 -14.48
CA SER A 420 -11.55 27.36 -13.90
C SER A 420 -12.68 27.06 -12.93
N ARG A 421 -12.76 27.80 -11.84
CA ARG A 421 -13.85 27.73 -10.87
C ARG A 421 -14.58 29.06 -10.83
N ASN A 422 -15.91 29.02 -10.79
CA ASN A 422 -16.77 30.17 -10.59
C ASN A 422 -17.72 29.86 -9.44
N GLU A 423 -17.44 30.38 -8.25
CA GLU A 423 -18.14 29.99 -7.03
C GLU A 423 -18.07 31.07 -5.95
N TRP A 424 -18.91 30.88 -4.92
CA TRP A 424 -18.84 31.65 -3.68
C TRP A 424 -17.74 31.09 -2.78
N ILE A 425 -16.74 31.90 -2.47
CA ILE A 425 -15.67 31.58 -1.51
C ILE A 425 -15.91 32.27 -0.18
N ASN A 426 -15.41 31.67 0.89
CA ASN A 426 -15.40 32.26 2.22
C ASN A 426 -14.04 32.93 2.49
N ALA A 427 -14.05 34.20 2.93
CA ALA A 427 -12.85 34.93 3.31
C ALA A 427 -13.06 35.71 4.61
N VAL A 428 -12.09 35.60 5.52
CA VAL A 428 -12.07 36.39 6.75
C VAL A 428 -11.16 37.59 6.55
N VAL A 429 -11.69 38.79 6.75
CA VAL A 429 -10.95 40.06 6.65
C VAL A 429 -11.02 40.84 7.96
N ILE A 430 -9.99 41.65 8.22
CA ILE A 430 -9.96 42.56 9.36
C ILE A 430 -9.90 43.99 8.81
N LEU A 431 -10.97 44.75 9.03
CA LEU A 431 -11.11 46.13 8.57
C LEU A 431 -11.25 47.10 9.76
N PRO A 432 -10.96 48.40 9.59
CA PRO A 432 -11.27 49.42 10.60
C PRO A 432 -12.78 49.51 10.90
N ASP A 433 -13.15 49.80 12.15
CA ASP A 433 -14.56 49.84 12.60
C ASP A 433 -15.39 50.98 12.01
N ASP A 434 -14.73 52.04 11.54
CA ASP A 434 -15.36 53.21 10.96
C ASP A 434 -15.77 53.01 9.50
N ILE A 435 -15.36 51.91 8.87
CA ILE A 435 -15.77 51.54 7.52
C ILE A 435 -17.24 51.12 7.51
N ARG A 436 -18.08 51.99 6.93
CA ARG A 436 -19.53 51.74 6.76
C ARG A 436 -19.88 51.08 5.44
N ASN A 437 -19.08 51.32 4.40
CA ASN A 437 -19.23 50.77 3.06
C ASN A 437 -17.82 50.51 2.50
N PHE A 438 -17.66 49.41 1.77
CA PHE A 438 -16.46 49.10 1.00
C PHE A 438 -16.87 48.39 -0.29
N GLU A 439 -15.98 48.35 -1.28
CA GLU A 439 -16.16 47.53 -2.47
C GLU A 439 -15.06 46.48 -2.56
N ILE A 440 -15.40 45.30 -3.09
CA ILE A 440 -14.42 44.29 -3.49
C ILE A 440 -14.30 44.35 -4.99
N ARG A 441 -13.09 44.50 -5.52
CA ARG A 441 -12.83 44.66 -6.96
C ARG A 441 -11.82 43.66 -7.48
N ASN A 442 -12.02 43.20 -8.71
CA ASN A 442 -11.04 42.46 -9.50
C ASN A 442 -10.62 43.36 -10.68
N GLY A 443 -9.51 44.07 -10.53
CA GLY A 443 -9.16 45.15 -11.45
C GLY A 443 -10.26 46.23 -11.45
N ASP A 444 -10.84 46.49 -12.62
CA ASP A 444 -11.90 47.50 -12.77
C ASP A 444 -13.30 46.98 -12.41
N GLU A 445 -13.49 45.66 -12.31
CA GLU A 445 -14.80 45.03 -12.09
C GLU A 445 -15.16 44.94 -10.60
N LYS A 446 -16.43 45.19 -10.27
CA LYS A 446 -16.95 44.97 -8.91
C LYS A 446 -17.33 43.51 -8.71
N VAL A 447 -16.92 42.94 -7.58
CA VAL A 447 -17.16 41.54 -7.23
C VAL A 447 -18.32 41.45 -6.24
N PRO A 448 -19.36 40.63 -6.50
CA PRO A 448 -20.45 40.42 -5.56
C PRO A 448 -19.94 39.80 -4.25
N TYR A 449 -20.40 40.33 -3.11
CA TYR A 449 -20.10 39.76 -1.81
C TYR A 449 -21.24 39.95 -0.81
N GLU A 450 -21.25 39.11 0.22
CA GLU A 450 -22.18 39.16 1.35
C GLU A 450 -21.40 39.09 2.67
N ILE A 451 -21.83 39.85 3.68
CA ILE A 451 -21.26 39.78 5.03
C ILE A 451 -22.02 38.72 5.81
N VAL A 452 -21.36 37.61 6.13
CA VAL A 452 -21.95 36.50 6.88
C VAL A 452 -21.94 36.78 8.38
N THR A 453 -20.79 37.20 8.91
CA THR A 453 -20.65 37.56 10.32
C THR A 453 -19.77 38.79 10.49
N TYR A 454 -20.07 39.55 11.53
CA TYR A 454 -19.34 40.75 11.92
C TYR A 454 -19.06 40.70 13.42
N THR A 455 -17.80 40.83 13.80
CA THR A 455 -17.38 40.81 15.21
C THR A 455 -16.36 41.91 15.47
N HIS A 456 -16.70 42.82 16.38
CA HIS A 456 -15.78 43.86 16.85
C HIS A 456 -14.63 43.25 17.67
N ILE A 457 -13.39 43.61 17.34
CA ILE A 457 -12.19 43.16 18.06
C ILE A 457 -11.93 44.11 19.22
N ALA A 458 -12.21 43.64 20.44
CA ALA A 458 -12.04 44.42 21.66
C ALA A 458 -10.64 45.05 21.75
N GLY A 459 -10.61 46.37 21.96
CA GLY A 459 -9.37 47.13 22.17
C GLY A 459 -8.54 47.45 20.92
N LYS A 460 -9.04 47.19 19.70
CA LYS A 460 -8.25 47.41 18.47
C LYS A 460 -8.88 48.31 17.40
N ASN A 461 -10.03 48.95 17.63
CA ASN A 461 -10.78 49.76 16.64
C ASN A 461 -10.85 49.07 15.25
N ARG A 462 -11.07 47.75 15.26
CA ARG A 462 -11.09 46.89 14.08
C ARG A 462 -12.17 45.83 14.24
N SER A 463 -12.75 45.45 13.12
CA SER A 463 -13.76 44.42 13.02
C SER A 463 -13.28 43.27 12.17
N LEU A 464 -13.54 42.06 12.66
CA LEU A 464 -13.39 40.83 11.91
C LEU A 464 -14.69 40.58 11.15
N MET A 465 -14.60 40.51 9.83
CA MET A 465 -15.74 40.23 8.97
C MET A 465 -15.51 38.90 8.24
N ASN A 466 -16.53 38.06 8.24
CA ASN A 466 -16.56 36.85 7.42
C ASN A 466 -17.39 37.15 6.17
N LEU A 467 -16.77 37.07 4.99
CA LEU A 467 -17.36 37.44 3.72
C LEU A 467 -17.59 36.18 2.87
N LEU A 468 -18.74 36.13 2.18
CA LEU A 468 -18.93 35.27 1.02
C LEU A 468 -18.71 36.11 -0.24
N ILE A 469 -17.82 35.68 -1.12
CA ILE A 469 -17.42 36.45 -2.31
C ILE A 469 -17.57 35.58 -3.54
N HIS A 470 -18.29 36.05 -4.55
CA HIS A 470 -18.48 35.31 -5.79
C HIS A 470 -17.36 35.64 -6.77
N THR A 471 -16.49 34.69 -7.07
CA THR A 471 -15.32 34.95 -7.93
C THR A 471 -15.09 33.82 -8.92
N GLU A 472 -14.71 34.19 -10.14
CA GLU A 472 -14.13 33.27 -11.10
C GLU A 472 -12.60 33.30 -10.97
N VAL A 473 -11.97 32.13 -10.86
CA VAL A 473 -10.51 32.00 -10.77
C VAL A 473 -10.06 30.91 -11.76
N PRO A 474 -9.21 31.27 -12.76
CA PRO A 474 -8.68 30.30 -13.71
C PRO A 474 -7.87 29.16 -13.07
N ALA A 475 -7.69 28.08 -13.81
CA ALA A 475 -6.93 26.91 -13.39
C ALA A 475 -5.49 27.27 -12.95
N LEU A 476 -5.05 26.77 -11.78
CA LEU A 476 -3.68 26.94 -11.27
C LEU A 476 -3.20 28.41 -11.23
N THR A 477 -4.11 29.35 -10.97
CA THR A 477 -3.78 30.77 -10.89
C THR A 477 -4.10 31.40 -9.55
N PHE A 478 -3.44 32.52 -9.29
CA PHE A 478 -3.76 33.45 -8.21
C PHE A 478 -4.61 34.60 -8.74
N GLN A 479 -5.60 34.99 -7.95
CA GLN A 479 -6.39 36.19 -8.16
C GLN A 479 -6.31 37.07 -6.93
N SER A 480 -6.09 38.36 -7.13
CA SER A 480 -6.13 39.34 -6.05
C SER A 480 -7.38 40.19 -6.17
N LEU A 481 -8.12 40.25 -5.07
CA LEU A 481 -9.30 41.08 -4.92
C LEU A 481 -8.96 42.27 -4.03
N GLU A 482 -9.11 43.47 -4.57
CA GLU A 482 -8.84 44.73 -3.86
C GLU A 482 -10.06 45.10 -3.01
N ILE A 483 -9.82 45.44 -1.73
CA ILE A 483 -10.85 46.04 -0.86
C ILE A 483 -10.62 47.55 -0.84
N VAL A 484 -11.59 48.31 -1.33
CA VAL A 484 -11.48 49.78 -1.51
C VAL A 484 -12.51 50.60 -0.75
#